data_AF-A0A949DM50-F1
#
_entry.id   AF-A0A949DM50-F1
#
_cell.length_a   1.000
_cell.length_b   1.000
_cell.length_c   1.000
_cell.angle_alpha   90.00
_cell.angle_beta   90.00
_cell.angle_gamma   90.00
#
_symmetry.space_group_name_H-M   'P 1'
#
loop_
_entity.id
_entity.type
_entity.pdbx_description
1 polymer ?
#
loop_
_entity_poly.entity_id
_entity_poly.type
_entity_poly.pdbx_seq_one_letter_code
_entity_poly.pdbx_strand_id
1 'polypeptide(L)'
;LNKNVIPLLILISDGKANVSMGSGMPLDEAKQIASQVKKTGIKSLVIDAEQSFIGLGLAREISDELGAKYLKLEELRAEEIVGGIREIGM
;
A
#
# COMPACT_ATOMS: atom_id res chain seq x y z
N LEU A 1 -21.46 -6.85 4.56
CA LEU A 1 -20.93 -6.00 3.47
C LEU A 1 -22.04 -5.73 2.48
N ASN A 2 -22.28 -4.47 2.12
CA ASN A 2 -23.20 -4.13 1.05
C ASN A 2 -22.67 -4.75 -0.26
N LYS A 3 -23.50 -5.54 -0.96
CA LYS A 3 -23.08 -6.28 -2.15
C LYS A 3 -22.87 -5.38 -3.38
N ASN A 4 -23.23 -4.10 -3.29
CA ASN A 4 -23.17 -3.14 -4.38
C ASN A 4 -21.95 -2.20 -4.31
N VAL A 5 -20.96 -2.51 -3.46
CA VAL A 5 -19.72 -1.71 -3.34
C VAL A 5 -18.52 -2.59 -3.58
N ILE A 6 -17.58 -2.09 -4.40
CA ILE A 6 -16.28 -2.71 -4.63
C ILE A 6 -15.29 -2.06 -3.65
N PRO A 7 -14.74 -2.79 -2.66
CA PRO A 7 -13.78 -2.23 -1.72
C PRO A 7 -12.43 -1.97 -2.40
N LEU A 8 -11.86 -0.81 -2.10
CA LEU A 8 -10.52 -0.40 -2.53
C LEU A 8 -9.73 0.04 -1.30
N LEU A 9 -8.50 -0.48 -1.14
CA LEU A 9 -7.56 -0.04 -0.12
C LEU A 9 -6.51 0.89 -0.74
N ILE A 10 -6.32 2.07 -0.15
CA ILE A 10 -5.23 2.97 -0.51
C ILE A 10 -4.38 3.16 0.74
N LEU A 11 -3.12 2.74 0.67
CA LEU A 11 -2.14 2.94 1.74
C LEU A 11 -1.18 4.06 1.32
N ILE A 12 -1.13 5.13 2.10
CA ILE A 12 -0.19 6.24 1.91
C ILE A 12 0.77 6.23 3.09
N SER A 13 2.04 5.90 2.86
CA SER A 13 3.03 5.69 3.93
C SER A 13 4.44 5.66 3.38
N ASP A 14 5.46 5.97 4.19
CA ASP A 14 6.88 5.69 3.90
C ASP A 14 7.30 4.27 4.31
N GLY A 15 6.35 3.44 4.78
CA GLY A 15 6.56 2.03 5.10
C GLY A 15 7.33 1.74 6.38
N LYS A 16 7.72 2.77 7.15
CA LYS A 16 8.46 2.60 8.42
C LYS A 16 7.55 2.15 9.55
N ALA A 17 7.31 0.85 9.60
CA ALA A 17 6.62 0.22 10.72
C ALA A 17 7.48 0.33 12.00
N ASN A 18 6.96 1.00 13.03
CA ASN A 18 7.71 1.31 14.26
C ASN A 18 7.25 0.53 15.49
N VAL A 19 6.06 -0.07 15.44
CA VAL A 19 5.43 -0.75 16.58
C VAL A 19 4.88 -2.09 16.13
N SER A 20 5.21 -3.14 16.87
CA SER A 20 4.69 -4.49 16.66
C SER A 20 3.34 -4.64 17.36
N MET A 21 2.44 -5.41 16.75
CA MET A 21 1.19 -5.88 17.37
C MET A 21 1.41 -7.10 18.27
N GLY A 22 2.51 -7.83 18.07
CA GLY A 22 2.89 -9.01 18.84
C GLY A 22 4.33 -8.90 19.35
N SER A 23 5.15 -9.91 19.03
CA SER A 23 6.56 -9.98 19.41
C SER A 23 7.50 -10.06 18.21
N GLY A 24 6.98 -9.88 16.98
CA GLY A 24 7.75 -9.93 15.75
C GLY A 24 8.38 -8.59 15.38
N MET A 25 9.10 -8.58 14.26
CA MET A 25 9.57 -7.32 13.68
C MET A 25 8.38 -6.56 13.07
N PRO A 26 8.19 -5.26 13.37
CA PRO A 26 7.02 -4.50 12.90
C PRO A 26 6.80 -4.56 11.38
N LEU A 27 7.88 -4.50 10.59
CA LEU A 27 7.79 -4.58 9.13
C LEU A 27 7.34 -5.96 8.65
N ASP A 28 7.83 -7.02 9.27
CA ASP A 28 7.43 -8.39 8.93
C ASP A 28 5.95 -8.62 9.25
N GLU A 29 5.46 -8.08 10.37
CA GLU A 29 4.04 -8.13 10.72
C GLU A 29 3.19 -7.33 9.73
N ALA A 30 3.65 -6.14 9.30
CA ALA A 30 2.99 -5.36 8.27
C ALA A 30 2.90 -6.12 6.93
N LYS A 31 3.99 -6.78 6.52
CA LYS A 31 4.05 -7.64 5.33
C LYS A 31 3.13 -8.86 5.44
N GLN A 32 3.06 -9.48 6.62
CA GLN A 32 2.12 -10.57 6.87
C GLN A 32 0.67 -10.12 6.73
N ILE A 33 0.30 -8.99 7.33
CA ILE A 33 -1.06 -8.42 7.20
C ILE A 33 -1.35 -8.06 5.74
N ALA A 34 -0.42 -7.44 5.04
CA ALA A 34 -0.51 -7.16 3.61
C ALA A 34 -0.85 -8.42 2.78
N SER A 35 -0.13 -9.52 3.02
CA SER A 35 -0.41 -10.81 2.38
C SER A 35 -1.81 -11.34 2.71
N GLN A 36 -2.31 -11.14 3.94
CA GLN A 36 -3.68 -11.52 4.29
C GLN A 36 -4.73 -10.65 3.59
N VAL A 37 -4.50 -9.34 3.50
CA VAL A 37 -5.38 -8.43 2.76
C VAL A 37 -5.45 -8.83 1.29
N LYS A 38 -4.34 -9.15 0.64
CA LYS A 38 -4.30 -9.65 -0.74
C LYS A 38 -5.23 -10.86 -0.95
N LYS A 39 -5.24 -11.81 -0.01
CA LYS A 39 -6.08 -13.01 -0.06
C LYS A 39 -7.58 -12.71 0.03
N THR A 40 -7.97 -11.53 0.54
CA THR A 40 -9.39 -11.11 0.56
C THR A 40 -9.89 -10.62 -0.81
N GLY A 41 -9.00 -10.45 -1.78
CA GLY A 41 -9.34 -9.94 -3.11
C GLY A 41 -9.59 -8.42 -3.15
N ILE A 42 -9.28 -7.69 -2.08
CA ILE A 42 -9.36 -6.23 -2.06
C ILE A 42 -8.27 -5.66 -2.97
N LYS A 43 -8.70 -4.97 -4.02
CA LYS A 43 -7.77 -4.23 -4.87
C LYS A 43 -7.11 -3.12 -4.07
N SER A 44 -5.81 -2.92 -4.28
CA SER A 44 -5.00 -2.07 -3.42
C SER A 44 -4.06 -1.16 -4.21
N LEU A 45 -3.82 0.04 -3.69
CA LEU A 45 -2.83 1.01 -4.15
C LEU A 45 -1.93 1.39 -2.97
N VAL A 46 -0.63 1.37 -3.17
CA VAL A 46 0.35 1.94 -2.24
C VAL A 46 0.93 3.21 -2.86
N ILE A 47 0.89 4.29 -2.09
CA ILE A 47 1.51 5.57 -2.41
C ILE A 47 2.65 5.77 -1.40
N ASP A 48 3.88 5.67 -1.88
CA ASP A 48 5.08 5.83 -1.08
C ASP A 48 5.31 7.32 -0.79
N ALA A 49 5.31 7.67 0.49
CA ALA A 49 5.54 9.04 0.96
C ALA A 49 7.01 9.33 1.31
N GLU A 50 7.92 8.38 1.08
CA GLU A 50 9.35 8.59 1.29
C GLU A 50 9.91 9.66 0.34
N GLN A 51 10.63 10.65 0.89
CA GLN A 51 11.18 11.81 0.15
C GLN A 51 12.70 11.69 -0.09
N SER A 52 13.28 10.53 0.18
CA SER A 52 14.73 10.32 0.16
C SER A 52 15.21 9.82 -1.20
N PHE A 53 16.27 10.44 -1.74
CA PHE A 53 16.89 10.04 -3.01
C PHE A 53 17.41 8.59 -3.01
N ILE A 54 17.80 8.10 -1.83
CA ILE A 54 18.09 6.69 -1.57
C ILE A 54 17.15 6.26 -0.43
N GLY A 55 15.97 5.78 -0.83
CA GLY A 55 14.96 5.26 0.07
C GLY A 55 15.30 3.89 0.63
N LEU A 56 14.64 3.50 1.72
CA LEU A 56 14.72 2.15 2.27
C LEU A 56 13.86 1.16 1.46
N GLY A 57 12.90 1.65 0.68
CA GLY A 57 12.04 0.81 -0.15
C GLY A 57 10.99 0.01 0.62
N LEU A 58 10.72 0.37 1.89
CA LEU A 58 9.86 -0.42 2.77
C LEU A 58 8.39 -0.42 2.31
N ALA A 59 7.89 0.73 1.85
CA ALA A 59 6.53 0.81 1.30
C ALA A 59 6.39 -0.06 0.03
N ARG A 60 7.47 -0.21 -0.74
CA ARG A 60 7.49 -1.10 -1.91
C ARG A 60 7.37 -2.57 -1.50
N GLU A 61 8.10 -3.00 -0.48
CA GLU A 61 7.98 -4.36 0.05
C GLU A 61 6.55 -4.67 0.52
N ILE A 62 5.90 -3.73 1.22
CA ILE A 62 4.51 -3.87 1.65
C ILE A 62 3.57 -3.93 0.43
N SER A 63 3.82 -3.12 -0.60
CA SER A 63 3.05 -3.14 -1.84
C SER A 63 3.12 -4.48 -2.56
N ASP A 64 4.31 -5.06 -2.63
CA ASP A 64 4.53 -6.35 -3.30
C ASP A 64 3.75 -7.48 -2.58
N GLU A 65 3.75 -7.47 -1.25
CA GLU A 65 2.98 -8.41 -0.42
C GLU A 65 1.46 -8.19 -0.53
N LEU A 66 1.02 -6.92 -0.62
CA LEU A 66 -0.38 -6.57 -0.91
C LEU A 66 -0.79 -6.98 -2.33
N GLY A 67 0.15 -7.19 -3.26
CA GLY A 67 -0.14 -7.26 -4.68
C GLY A 67 -0.76 -5.97 -5.21
N ALA A 68 -0.39 -4.84 -4.61
CA ALA A 68 -0.92 -3.52 -4.92
C ALA A 68 -0.17 -2.86 -6.09
N LYS A 69 -0.85 -1.92 -6.76
CA LYS A 69 -0.15 -0.94 -7.60
C LYS A 69 0.71 -0.06 -6.67
N TYR A 70 1.92 0.30 -7.12
CA TYR A 70 2.84 1.15 -6.37
C TYR A 70 3.06 2.46 -7.12
N LEU A 71 2.98 3.59 -6.39
CA LEU A 71 3.30 4.92 -6.89
C LEU A 71 4.17 5.64 -5.86
N LYS A 72 5.06 6.53 -6.31
CA LYS A 72 5.82 7.42 -5.43
C LYS A 72 5.19 8.79 -5.38
N LEU A 73 4.96 9.32 -4.18
CA LEU A 73 4.30 10.62 -4.00
C LEU A 73 5.07 11.77 -4.65
N GLU A 74 6.41 11.72 -4.62
CA GLU A 74 7.29 12.70 -5.26
C GLU A 74 7.16 12.72 -6.79
N GLU A 75 6.70 11.63 -7.40
CA GLU A 75 6.53 11.48 -8.85
C GLU A 75 5.11 11.86 -9.31
N LEU A 76 4.21 12.24 -8.39
CA LEU A 76 2.78 12.40 -8.66
C LEU A 76 2.29 13.84 -8.55
N ARG A 77 1.61 14.29 -9.60
CA ARG A 77 0.59 15.34 -9.56
C ARG A 77 -0.76 14.74 -9.16
N ALA A 78 -1.68 15.58 -8.68
CA ALA A 78 -2.99 15.14 -8.19
C ALA A 78 -3.76 14.31 -9.25
N GLU A 79 -3.60 14.64 -10.52
CA GLU A 79 -4.22 13.96 -11.65
C GLU A 79 -3.72 12.51 -11.82
N GLU A 80 -2.43 12.27 -11.57
CA GLU A 80 -1.81 10.95 -11.69
C GLU A 80 -2.30 10.00 -10.57
N ILE A 81 -2.54 10.53 -9.36
CA ILE A 81 -3.16 9.79 -8.25
C ILE A 81 -4.59 9.39 -8.62
N VAL A 82 -5.40 10.34 -9.11
CA VAL A 82 -6.79 10.07 -9.51
C VAL A 82 -6.84 9.05 -10.65
N GLY A 83 -5.93 9.14 -11.62
CA GLY A 83 -5.78 8.16 -12.69
C GLY A 83 -5.49 6.75 -12.15
N GLY A 84 -4.53 6.62 -11.24
CA GLY A 84 -4.20 5.35 -10.60
C GLY A 84 -5.37 4.74 -9.83
N ILE A 85 -6.11 5.56 -9.07
CA ILE A 85 -7.31 5.11 -8.35
C ILE A 85 -8.38 4.60 -9.32
N ARG A 86 -8.63 5.32 -10.42
CA ARG A 86 -9.63 4.93 -11.43
C ARG A 86 -9.26 3.60 -12.11
N GLU A 87 -8.00 3.43 -12.50
CA GLU A 87 -7.55 2.18 -13.14
C GLU A 87 -7.75 0.95 -12.26
N ILE A 88 -7.52 1.09 -10.95
CA ILE A 88 -7.69 -0.01 -10.00
C ILE A 88 -9.18 -0.23 -9.69
N GLY A 89 -9.97 0.84 -9.58
CA GLY A 89 -11.39 0.76 -9.25
C GLY A 89 -12.28 0.16 -10.35
N MET A 90 -11.84 0.21 -11.62
CA MET A 90 -12.57 -0.32 -12.79
C MET A 90 -12.44 -1.83 -12.97
#